data_AF-A0A8C0QMZ6-F1
#
_entry.id   AF-A0A8C0QMZ6-F1
#
_cell.length_a   1.000
_cell.length_b   1.000
_cell.length_c   1.000
_cell.angle_alpha   90.00
_cell.angle_beta   90.00
_cell.angle_gamma   90.00
#
_symmetry.space_group_name_H-M   'P 1'
#
loop_
_entity.id
_entity.type
_entity.pdbx_description
1 polymer ?
#
loop_
_entity_poly.entity_id
_entity_poly.type
_entity_poly.pdbx_seq_one_letter_code
_entity_poly.pdbx_strand_id
1 'polypeptide(L)'
;MDAKARNCLLQYREALEKDIKTSYIMDRMINDGVLTISEEEKVKNEPTQQQRAALLIKTILKKDNYSYISFYNALIHEGYKDLAALLHSGIPVISSSNGGKDSVGGITSHVKTVLCEGGVPQRPVVFVTRKKLVNAIRQNLFKLSDEPGWVVIYGMAGCGKSVLAAEAVRDHFFLDGCFPGGVHWVSVGKQDKAGLLMKLQNLCTRLDQDENFSQRPPLNIEEAKDRLRLLMLRKHPRSLLILDDIWDSWILKAFDNQCQILLTTRDKSVTDSVMGPKYIVAVESDLGKEKGLEILSLFVNMKKADLPEQAHSIIKECKVVECCHWGILTNLLHKWNLS
;
A
#
# COMPACT_ATOMS: atom_id res chain seq x y z
N MET A 1 -14.85 -1.42 -0.95
CA MET A 1 -15.38 -2.57 -0.19
C MET A 1 -14.38 -3.73 -0.24
N ASP A 2 -14.51 -4.71 0.65
CA ASP A 2 -13.64 -5.88 0.75
C ASP A 2 -13.78 -6.81 -0.47
N ALA A 3 -12.73 -7.57 -0.78
CA ALA A 3 -12.71 -8.48 -1.93
C ALA A 3 -13.85 -9.51 -1.91
N LYS A 4 -14.24 -10.00 -0.72
CA LYS A 4 -15.35 -10.95 -0.57
C LYS A 4 -16.68 -10.32 -0.99
N ALA A 5 -16.96 -9.10 -0.51
CA ALA A 5 -18.16 -8.34 -0.83
C ALA A 5 -18.19 -7.97 -2.32
N ARG A 6 -17.06 -7.50 -2.85
CA ARG A 6 -16.91 -7.15 -4.27
C ARG A 6 -17.15 -8.35 -5.18
N ASN A 7 -16.54 -9.50 -4.87
CA ASN A 7 -16.71 -10.72 -5.66
C ASN A 7 -18.15 -11.22 -5.61
N CYS A 8 -18.81 -11.12 -4.44
CA CYS A 8 -20.21 -11.51 -4.29
C CYS A 8 -21.14 -10.62 -5.13
N LEU A 9 -20.94 -9.30 -5.13
CA LEU A 9 -21.68 -8.38 -6.01
C LEU A 9 -21.44 -8.66 -7.49
N LEU A 10 -20.20 -8.96 -7.88
CA LEU A 10 -19.87 -9.29 -9.27
C LEU A 10 -20.48 -10.62 -9.72
N GLN A 11 -20.46 -11.63 -8.85
CA GLN A 11 -20.99 -12.97 -9.12
C GLN A 11 -22.50 -12.94 -9.37
N TYR A 12 -23.25 -12.15 -8.60
CA TYR A 12 -24.71 -12.07 -8.69
C TYR A 12 -25.21 -10.85 -9.46
N ARG A 13 -24.32 -10.14 -10.14
CA ARG A 13 -24.63 -8.90 -10.87
C ARG A 13 -25.76 -9.06 -11.87
N GLU A 14 -25.76 -10.12 -12.67
CA GLU A 14 -26.79 -10.33 -13.70
C GLU A 14 -28.19 -10.52 -13.10
N ALA A 15 -28.29 -11.23 -11.96
CA ALA A 15 -29.55 -11.40 -11.25
C ALA A 15 -30.06 -10.08 -10.66
N LEU A 16 -29.14 -9.28 -10.09
CA LEU A 16 -29.44 -7.97 -9.53
C LEU A 16 -29.89 -6.97 -10.62
N GLU A 17 -29.21 -6.97 -11.78
CA GLU A 17 -29.54 -6.08 -12.90
C GLU A 17 -30.93 -6.36 -13.48
N LYS A 18 -31.36 -7.63 -13.48
CA LYS A 18 -32.63 -8.05 -14.06
C LYS A 18 -33.84 -7.67 -13.19
N ASP A 19 -33.74 -7.85 -11.87
CA ASP A 19 -34.92 -7.92 -11.00
C ASP A 19 -35.09 -6.69 -10.08
N ILE A 20 -34.06 -5.85 -9.93
CA ILE A 20 -34.09 -4.70 -9.01
C ILE A 20 -34.76 -3.47 -9.59
N LYS A 21 -35.64 -2.84 -8.81
CA LYS A 21 -36.14 -1.47 -9.03
C LYS A 21 -35.30 -0.48 -8.23
N THR A 22 -34.61 0.41 -8.94
CA THR A 22 -33.59 1.28 -8.32
C THR A 22 -34.17 2.43 -7.50
N SER A 23 -35.40 2.90 -7.77
CA SER A 23 -35.96 4.10 -7.12
C SER A 23 -35.96 4.02 -5.59
N TYR A 24 -36.58 2.98 -5.03
CA TYR A 24 -36.76 2.86 -3.58
C TYR A 24 -35.47 2.46 -2.84
N ILE A 25 -34.58 1.73 -3.54
CA ILE A 25 -33.27 1.38 -3.00
C ILE A 25 -32.39 2.63 -2.90
N MET A 26 -32.39 3.48 -3.93
CA MET A 26 -31.61 4.71 -3.94
C MET A 26 -32.07 5.68 -2.85
N ASP A 27 -33.38 5.85 -2.63
CA ASP A 27 -33.92 6.71 -1.56
C ASP A 27 -33.32 6.35 -0.19
N ARG A 28 -33.23 5.06 0.10
CA ARG A 28 -32.68 4.57 1.37
C ARG A 28 -31.18 4.72 1.46
N MET A 29 -30.46 4.45 0.37
CA MET A 29 -29.01 4.65 0.32
C MET A 29 -28.61 6.12 0.41
N ILE A 30 -29.46 7.04 -0.05
CA ILE A 30 -29.29 8.49 0.14
C ILE A 30 -29.50 8.84 1.61
N ASN A 31 -30.54 8.30 2.25
CA ASN A 31 -30.80 8.52 3.68
C ASN A 31 -29.69 7.97 4.58
N ASP A 32 -29.07 6.86 4.18
CA ASP A 32 -27.91 6.28 4.87
C ASP A 32 -26.60 7.06 4.60
N GLY A 33 -26.63 8.12 3.78
CA GLY A 33 -25.47 8.94 3.42
C GLY A 33 -24.49 8.27 2.45
N VAL A 34 -24.89 7.15 1.84
CA VAL A 34 -24.06 6.32 0.97
C VAL A 34 -24.12 6.79 -0.48
N LEU A 35 -25.27 7.25 -0.94
CA LEU A 35 -25.50 7.69 -2.31
C LEU A 35 -25.79 9.20 -2.35
N THR A 36 -25.22 9.90 -3.31
CA THR A 36 -25.46 11.34 -3.51
C THR A 36 -26.61 11.58 -4.49
N ILE A 37 -27.27 12.74 -4.38
CA ILE A 37 -28.37 13.14 -5.28
C ILE A 37 -27.89 13.19 -6.75
N SER A 38 -26.64 13.58 -7.00
CA SER A 38 -26.06 13.57 -8.36
C SER A 38 -25.87 12.16 -8.92
N GLU A 39 -25.53 11.18 -8.08
CA GLU A 39 -25.43 9.78 -8.50
C GLU A 39 -26.82 9.20 -8.79
N GLU A 40 -27.82 9.57 -8.00
CA GLU A 40 -29.22 9.18 -8.22
C GLU A 40 -29.77 9.71 -9.55
N GLU A 41 -29.53 10.99 -9.87
CA GLU A 41 -29.94 11.58 -11.15
C GLU A 41 -29.30 10.88 -12.34
N LYS A 42 -27.99 10.55 -12.24
CA LYS A 42 -27.29 9.78 -13.28
C LYS A 42 -27.91 8.41 -13.49
N VAL A 43 -28.27 7.71 -12.41
CA VAL A 43 -28.97 6.43 -12.50
C VAL A 43 -30.36 6.61 -13.12
N LYS A 44 -31.15 7.61 -12.70
CA LYS A 44 -32.50 7.86 -13.24
C LYS A 44 -32.51 8.17 -14.74
N ASN A 45 -31.45 8.80 -15.25
CA ASN A 45 -31.30 9.16 -16.67
C ASN A 45 -31.09 7.96 -17.61
N GLU A 46 -30.80 6.76 -17.08
CA GLU A 46 -30.71 5.56 -17.91
C GLU A 46 -32.09 5.12 -18.43
N PRO A 47 -32.21 4.67 -19.69
CA PRO A 47 -33.50 4.49 -20.34
C PRO A 47 -34.24 3.20 -19.91
N THR A 48 -33.51 2.16 -19.49
CA THR A 48 -34.12 0.88 -19.06
C THR A 48 -33.86 0.58 -17.60
N GLN A 49 -34.78 -0.13 -16.94
CA GLN A 49 -34.60 -0.58 -15.54
C GLN A 49 -33.29 -1.36 -15.35
N GLN A 50 -32.93 -2.22 -16.31
CA GLN A 50 -31.71 -3.00 -16.25
C GLN A 50 -30.45 -2.12 -16.31
N GLN A 51 -30.43 -1.11 -17.19
CA GLN A 51 -29.32 -0.15 -17.25
C GLN A 51 -29.23 0.71 -15.98
N ARG A 52 -30.37 1.08 -15.39
CA ARG A 52 -30.42 1.77 -14.09
C ARG A 52 -29.78 0.91 -13.01
N ALA A 53 -30.18 -0.37 -12.91
CA ALA A 53 -29.62 -1.30 -11.94
C ALA A 53 -28.13 -1.55 -12.19
N ALA A 54 -27.72 -1.70 -13.44
CA ALA A 54 -26.32 -1.87 -13.83
C ALA A 54 -25.46 -0.67 -13.42
N LEU A 55 -25.95 0.56 -13.65
CA LEU A 55 -25.24 1.78 -13.28
C LEU A 55 -25.18 1.96 -11.77
N LEU A 56 -26.25 1.62 -11.05
CA LEU A 56 -26.29 1.63 -9.58
C LEU A 56 -25.26 0.64 -9.01
N ILE A 57 -25.24 -0.60 -9.49
CA ILE A 57 -24.28 -1.64 -9.05
C ILE A 57 -22.85 -1.22 -9.38
N LYS A 58 -22.61 -0.66 -10.57
CA LYS A 58 -21.30 -0.10 -10.97
C LYS A 58 -20.83 1.01 -10.04
N THR A 59 -21.75 1.83 -9.56
CA THR A 59 -21.48 2.90 -8.58
C THR A 59 -21.16 2.32 -7.22
N ILE A 60 -21.95 1.34 -6.74
CA ILE A 60 -21.75 0.68 -5.45
C ILE A 60 -20.42 -0.06 -5.41
N LEU A 61 -20.02 -0.75 -6.48
CA LEU A 61 -18.74 -1.46 -6.59
C LEU A 61 -17.51 -0.57 -6.35
N LYS A 62 -17.64 0.75 -6.53
CA LYS A 62 -16.59 1.73 -6.28
C LYS A 62 -16.60 2.28 -4.84
N LYS A 63 -17.60 1.94 -4.03
CA LYS A 63 -17.77 2.45 -2.66
C LYS A 63 -17.28 1.46 -1.60
N ASP A 64 -17.41 1.85 -0.33
CA ASP A 64 -16.85 1.18 0.84
C ASP A 64 -17.72 0.02 1.37
N ASN A 65 -17.32 -0.59 2.49
CA ASN A 65 -18.05 -1.72 3.11
C ASN A 65 -19.42 -1.31 3.66
N TYR A 66 -19.52 -0.08 4.18
CA TYR A 66 -20.79 0.45 4.68
C TYR A 66 -21.80 0.58 3.54
N SER A 67 -21.34 0.99 2.35
CA SER A 67 -22.17 1.07 1.16
C SER A 67 -22.74 -0.28 0.71
N TYR A 68 -21.96 -1.36 0.82
CA TYR A 68 -22.44 -2.72 0.55
C TYR A 68 -23.57 -3.12 1.51
N ILE A 69 -23.41 -2.78 2.79
CA ILE A 69 -24.35 -3.15 3.85
C ILE A 69 -25.63 -2.33 3.77
N SER A 70 -25.52 -1.02 3.49
CA SER A 70 -26.66 -0.16 3.19
C SER A 70 -27.44 -0.70 1.98
N PHE A 71 -26.77 -1.08 0.90
CA PHE A 71 -27.42 -1.70 -0.27
C PHE A 71 -28.11 -3.02 0.07
N TYR A 72 -27.45 -3.90 0.83
CA TYR A 72 -28.03 -5.15 1.33
C TYR A 72 -29.28 -4.91 2.19
N ASN A 73 -29.22 -3.95 3.11
CA ASN A 73 -30.35 -3.59 3.97
C ASN A 73 -31.50 -2.98 3.18
N ALA A 74 -31.19 -2.18 2.16
CA ALA A 74 -32.18 -1.63 1.23
C ALA A 74 -32.90 -2.76 0.47
N LEU A 75 -32.18 -3.77 -0.02
CA LEU A 75 -32.79 -4.94 -0.68
C LEU A 75 -33.73 -5.72 0.23
N ILE A 76 -33.37 -5.95 1.50
CA ILE A 76 -34.24 -6.63 2.47
C ILE A 76 -35.55 -5.88 2.66
N HIS A 77 -35.46 -4.56 2.82
CA HIS A 77 -36.59 -3.71 3.16
C HIS A 77 -37.55 -3.51 1.99
N GLU A 78 -37.01 -3.45 0.78
CA GLU A 78 -37.81 -3.41 -0.45
C GLU A 78 -38.34 -4.80 -0.86
N GLY A 79 -38.16 -5.83 -0.03
CA GLY A 79 -38.76 -7.14 -0.21
C GLY A 79 -37.99 -8.08 -1.14
N TYR A 80 -36.79 -7.71 -1.59
CA TYR A 80 -35.90 -8.53 -2.43
C TYR A 80 -35.15 -9.58 -1.62
N LYS A 81 -35.88 -10.44 -0.89
CA LYS A 81 -35.30 -11.43 0.04
C LYS A 81 -34.39 -12.44 -0.66
N ASP A 82 -34.76 -12.88 -1.87
CA ASP A 82 -33.97 -13.86 -2.62
C ASP A 82 -32.64 -13.27 -3.11
N LEU A 83 -32.67 -12.03 -3.61
CA LEU A 83 -31.44 -11.32 -4.02
C LEU A 83 -30.57 -10.94 -2.82
N ALA A 84 -31.18 -10.53 -1.71
CA ALA A 84 -30.46 -10.30 -0.47
C ALA A 84 -29.82 -11.60 0.03
N ALA A 85 -30.49 -12.75 -0.04
CA ALA A 85 -29.92 -14.04 0.37
C ALA A 85 -28.64 -14.38 -0.42
N LEU A 86 -28.58 -14.06 -1.72
CA LEU A 86 -27.37 -14.23 -2.54
C LEU A 86 -26.21 -13.37 -2.02
N LEU A 87 -26.51 -12.13 -1.61
CA LEU A 87 -25.52 -11.18 -1.07
C LEU A 87 -25.17 -11.41 0.40
N HIS A 88 -25.93 -12.25 1.12
CA HIS A 88 -25.71 -12.48 2.55
C HIS A 88 -24.33 -13.09 2.84
N SER A 89 -23.86 -13.99 1.98
CA SER A 89 -22.53 -14.61 2.10
C SER A 89 -21.38 -13.61 1.94
N GLY A 90 -21.63 -12.48 1.27
CA GLY A 90 -20.68 -11.42 0.97
C GLY A 90 -20.66 -10.27 1.95
N ILE A 91 -21.54 -10.25 2.96
CA ILE A 91 -21.59 -9.18 3.97
C ILE A 91 -20.23 -9.04 4.66
N PRO A 92 -19.55 -7.88 4.52
CA PRO A 92 -18.36 -7.59 5.30
C PRO A 92 -18.70 -7.67 6.78
N VAL A 93 -17.90 -8.39 7.56
CA VAL A 93 -17.97 -8.28 9.02
C VAL A 93 -17.52 -6.86 9.33
N ILE A 94 -18.47 -5.95 9.61
CA ILE A 94 -18.12 -4.70 10.28
C ILE A 94 -17.70 -5.15 11.68
N SER A 95 -16.40 -5.37 11.85
CA SER A 95 -15.80 -5.29 13.17
C SER A 95 -16.04 -3.86 13.65
N SER A 96 -17.21 -3.64 14.24
CA SER A 96 -17.36 -2.61 15.25
C SER A 96 -16.18 -2.83 16.18
N SER A 97 -15.35 -1.81 16.31
CA SER A 97 -14.17 -1.81 17.16
C SER A 97 -14.54 -2.34 18.54
N ASN A 98 -14.28 -3.64 18.77
CA ASN A 98 -14.04 -4.31 20.04
C ASN A 98 -13.93 -5.82 19.80
N GLY A 99 -12.71 -6.36 19.90
CA GLY A 99 -12.53 -7.81 20.08
C GLY A 99 -11.37 -8.49 19.35
N GLY A 100 -10.12 -8.17 19.72
CA GLY A 100 -9.22 -9.24 20.13
C GLY A 100 -8.13 -9.77 19.18
N LYS A 101 -7.98 -9.36 17.92
CA LYS A 101 -6.82 -9.81 17.10
C LYS A 101 -6.09 -8.76 16.25
N ASP A 102 -6.72 -7.64 15.89
CA ASP A 102 -6.09 -6.62 15.03
C ASP A 102 -5.41 -5.47 15.81
N SER A 103 -5.58 -5.43 17.14
CA SER A 103 -5.13 -4.32 17.99
C SER A 103 -3.63 -4.28 18.31
N VAL A 104 -2.87 -5.32 18.00
CA VAL A 104 -1.41 -5.36 18.30
C VAL A 104 -0.55 -4.91 17.09
N GLY A 105 -1.14 -4.81 15.89
CA GLY A 105 -0.39 -4.62 14.64
C GLY A 105 -0.66 -3.36 13.83
N GLY A 106 -1.71 -2.59 14.12
CA GLY A 106 -2.03 -1.35 13.38
C GLY A 106 -2.38 -1.53 11.90
N ILE A 107 -2.53 -2.77 11.41
CA ILE A 107 -2.83 -3.09 10.00
C ILE A 107 -4.31 -3.38 9.86
N THR A 108 -5.07 -2.40 9.37
CA THR A 108 -6.49 -2.55 9.01
C THR A 108 -6.65 -3.04 7.56
N SER A 109 -7.88 -3.43 7.18
CA SER A 109 -8.20 -3.75 5.78
C SER A 109 -7.91 -2.56 4.84
N HIS A 110 -8.17 -1.34 5.29
CA HIS A 110 -7.83 -0.10 4.60
C HIS A 110 -6.32 0.02 4.32
N VAL A 111 -5.47 -0.23 5.34
CA VAL A 111 -4.00 -0.21 5.17
C VAL A 111 -3.56 -1.23 4.11
N LYS A 112 -4.13 -2.44 4.11
CA LYS A 112 -3.79 -3.45 3.10
C LYS A 112 -4.13 -2.97 1.69
N THR A 113 -5.29 -2.35 1.49
CA THR A 113 -5.71 -1.81 0.19
C THR A 113 -4.76 -0.71 -0.29
N VAL A 114 -4.53 0.33 0.53
CA VAL A 114 -3.65 1.46 0.19
C VAL A 114 -2.24 0.98 -0.18
N LEU A 115 -1.68 0.05 0.59
CA LEU A 115 -0.34 -0.49 0.33
C LEU A 115 -0.28 -1.35 -0.95
N CYS A 116 -1.33 -2.12 -1.23
CA CYS A 116 -1.42 -2.92 -2.46
C CYS A 116 -1.57 -2.03 -3.70
N GLU A 117 -2.44 -1.01 -3.66
CA GLU A 117 -2.62 -0.04 -4.75
C GLU A 117 -1.34 0.76 -4.99
N GLY A 118 -0.64 1.11 -3.92
CA GLY A 118 0.67 1.75 -3.96
C GLY A 118 1.82 0.89 -4.48
N GLY A 119 1.64 -0.43 -4.58
CA GLY A 119 2.70 -1.36 -4.96
C GLY A 119 3.77 -1.57 -3.89
N VAL A 120 3.44 -1.37 -2.60
CA VAL A 120 4.38 -1.56 -1.49
C VAL A 120 4.65 -3.06 -1.28
N PRO A 121 5.92 -3.51 -1.25
CA PRO A 121 6.26 -4.92 -1.15
C PRO A 121 5.78 -5.52 0.18
N GLN A 122 5.24 -6.74 0.13
CA GLN A 122 4.79 -7.48 1.32
C GLN A 122 5.95 -7.79 2.27
N ARG A 123 5.61 -8.07 3.53
CA ARG A 123 6.62 -8.49 4.52
C ARG A 123 7.32 -9.78 4.05
N PRO A 124 8.63 -9.94 4.34
CA PRO A 124 9.32 -11.20 4.13
C PRO A 124 8.67 -12.34 4.93
N VAL A 125 8.89 -13.59 4.48
CA VAL A 125 8.35 -14.80 5.11
C VAL A 125 8.70 -14.87 6.60
N VAL A 126 9.94 -14.55 6.94
CA VAL A 126 10.36 -14.36 8.32
C VAL A 126 10.69 -12.89 8.51
N PHE A 127 9.95 -12.25 9.41
CA PHE A 127 10.04 -10.83 9.68
C PHE A 127 10.22 -10.58 11.17
N VAL A 128 11.16 -9.69 11.49
CA VAL A 128 11.43 -9.27 12.86
C VAL A 128 11.35 -7.74 12.92
N THR A 129 10.54 -7.24 13.85
CA THR A 129 10.28 -5.81 13.96
C THR A 129 11.47 -5.06 14.56
N ARG A 130 11.90 -3.98 13.88
CA ARG A 130 12.90 -3.00 14.36
C ARG A 130 12.22 -1.70 14.78
N LYS A 131 11.42 -1.75 15.86
CA LYS A 131 10.53 -0.65 16.31
C LYS A 131 11.23 0.71 16.42
N LYS A 132 12.45 0.76 16.96
CA LYS A 132 13.21 2.02 17.13
C LYS A 132 13.43 2.75 15.80
N LEU A 133 13.86 2.02 14.76
CA LEU A 133 14.10 2.60 13.43
C LEU A 133 12.80 2.95 12.71
N VAL A 134 11.79 2.08 12.79
CA VAL A 134 10.46 2.33 12.22
C VAL A 134 9.86 3.62 12.80
N ASN A 135 9.94 3.79 14.13
CA ASN A 135 9.46 5.01 14.79
C ASN A 135 10.27 6.24 14.40
N ALA A 136 11.59 6.13 14.26
CA ALA A 136 12.43 7.23 13.79
C ALA A 136 12.07 7.67 12.36
N ILE A 137 11.78 6.73 11.46
CA ILE A 137 11.32 7.01 10.10
C ILE A 137 9.96 7.73 10.15
N ARG A 138 9.00 7.22 10.91
CA ARG A 138 7.67 7.85 11.07
C ARG A 138 7.76 9.25 11.66
N GLN A 139 8.59 9.45 12.67
CA GLN A 139 8.81 10.79 13.26
C GLN A 139 9.39 11.77 12.25
N ASN A 140 10.33 11.34 11.42
CA ASN A 140 10.90 12.19 10.38
C ASN A 140 9.92 12.47 9.24
N LEU A 141 9.07 11.51 8.87
CA LEU A 141 7.97 11.72 7.93
C LEU A 141 6.92 12.68 8.50
N PHE A 142 6.59 12.57 9.79
CA PHE A 142 5.66 13.48 10.46
C PHE A 142 6.17 14.94 10.46
N LYS A 143 7.49 15.15 10.59
CA LYS A 143 8.10 16.49 10.52
C LYS A 143 7.91 17.18 9.18
N LEU A 144 7.66 16.45 8.08
CA LEU A 144 7.36 17.06 6.79
C LEU A 144 6.10 17.93 6.85
N SER A 145 5.16 17.65 7.76
CA SER A 145 4.02 18.54 8.05
C SER A 145 3.22 18.97 6.81
N ASP A 146 2.94 18.02 5.90
CA ASP A 146 2.31 18.22 4.59
C ASP A 146 3.13 19.03 3.55
N GLU A 147 4.32 19.52 3.90
CA GLU A 147 5.22 20.25 3.01
C GLU A 147 6.13 19.30 2.20
N PRO A 148 6.59 19.71 0.99
CA PRO A 148 7.54 18.94 0.21
C PRO A 148 8.86 18.71 0.97
N GLY A 149 9.42 17.50 0.84
CA GLY A 149 10.69 17.20 1.47
C GLY A 149 11.10 15.74 1.39
N TRP A 150 12.24 15.45 2.01
CA TRP A 150 12.98 14.22 1.80
C TRP A 150 13.24 13.52 3.13
N VAL A 151 12.81 12.27 3.25
CA VAL A 151 13.27 11.36 4.30
C VAL A 151 14.16 10.30 3.68
N VAL A 152 15.39 10.18 4.19
CA VAL A 152 16.45 9.36 3.60
C VAL A 152 16.80 8.24 4.55
N ILE A 153 16.56 7.00 4.13
CA ILE A 153 17.02 5.79 4.82
C ILE A 153 18.32 5.36 4.15
N TYR A 154 19.45 5.51 4.83
CA TYR A 154 20.77 5.16 4.29
C TYR A 154 21.45 4.05 5.09
N GLY A 155 22.27 3.25 4.41
CA GLY A 155 23.01 2.14 5.04
C GLY A 155 23.48 1.11 4.01
N MET A 156 24.25 0.12 4.46
CA MET A 156 24.84 -0.90 3.59
C MET A 156 23.80 -1.72 2.79
N ALA A 157 24.24 -2.34 1.71
CA ALA A 157 23.41 -3.28 0.96
C ALA A 157 22.93 -4.41 1.90
N GLY A 158 21.67 -4.85 1.78
CA GLY A 158 21.15 -5.96 2.57
C GLY A 158 20.81 -5.68 4.04
N CYS A 159 21.06 -4.48 4.59
CA CYS A 159 20.73 -4.17 5.99
C CYS A 159 19.22 -3.96 6.28
N GLY A 160 18.35 -4.19 5.29
CA GLY A 160 16.90 -4.16 5.46
C GLY A 160 16.23 -2.79 5.27
N LYS A 161 16.86 -1.83 4.56
CA LYS A 161 16.30 -0.48 4.32
C LYS A 161 14.91 -0.51 3.67
N SER A 162 14.75 -1.29 2.60
CA SER A 162 13.47 -1.41 1.87
C SER A 162 12.38 -2.01 2.76
N VAL A 163 12.74 -2.99 3.59
CA VAL A 163 11.83 -3.58 4.58
C VAL A 163 11.43 -2.56 5.64
N LEU A 164 12.37 -1.74 6.13
CA LEU A 164 12.08 -0.65 7.08
C LEU A 164 11.17 0.42 6.46
N ALA A 165 11.39 0.81 5.21
CA ALA A 165 10.56 1.77 4.49
C ALA A 165 9.12 1.24 4.34
N ALA A 166 8.95 0.00 3.90
CA ALA A 166 7.65 -0.63 3.76
C ALA A 166 6.95 -0.81 5.12
N GLU A 167 7.69 -1.11 6.19
CA GLU A 167 7.14 -1.23 7.54
C GLU A 167 6.74 0.13 8.15
N ALA A 168 7.46 1.20 7.81
CA ALA A 168 7.14 2.54 8.29
C ALA A 168 5.75 3.00 7.85
N VAL A 169 5.31 2.61 6.66
CA VAL A 169 3.96 2.93 6.13
C VAL A 169 2.89 1.89 6.47
N ARG A 170 3.22 0.79 7.14
CA ARG A 170 2.27 -0.26 7.57
C ARG A 170 1.59 0.09 8.90
N ASP A 171 0.97 1.27 8.97
CA ASP A 171 0.28 1.75 10.17
C ASP A 171 -0.91 2.63 9.81
N HIS A 172 -2.09 2.25 10.31
CA HIS A 172 -3.35 2.89 9.97
C HIS A 172 -3.41 4.36 10.38
N PHE A 173 -3.10 4.67 11.64
CA PHE A 173 -3.18 6.03 12.15
C PHE A 173 -2.16 6.94 11.47
N PHE A 174 -0.98 6.41 11.17
CA PHE A 174 0.06 7.14 10.46
C PHE A 174 -0.35 7.46 9.02
N LEU A 175 -0.86 6.48 8.26
CA LEU A 175 -1.30 6.70 6.89
C LEU A 175 -2.48 7.67 6.81
N ASP A 176 -3.52 7.45 7.62
CA ASP A 176 -4.73 8.26 7.58
C ASP A 176 -4.46 9.72 8.00
N GLY A 177 -3.63 9.90 9.04
CA GLY A 177 -3.28 11.23 9.54
C GLY A 177 -2.31 12.01 8.63
N CYS A 178 -1.24 11.35 8.17
CA CYS A 178 -0.16 12.04 7.44
C CYS A 178 -0.34 11.98 5.92
N PHE A 179 -0.77 10.84 5.37
CA PHE A 179 -0.79 10.56 3.94
C PHE A 179 -2.14 10.03 3.44
N PRO A 180 -3.24 10.80 3.59
CA PRO A 180 -4.57 10.38 3.17
C PRO A 180 -4.68 10.18 1.65
N GLY A 181 -3.78 10.81 0.87
CA GLY A 181 -3.66 10.58 -0.58
C GLY A 181 -3.02 9.24 -0.95
N GLY A 182 -2.62 8.44 0.04
CA GLY A 182 -2.01 7.13 -0.15
C GLY A 182 -0.49 7.16 -0.31
N VAL A 183 0.06 6.03 -0.72
CA VAL A 183 1.51 5.80 -0.84
C VAL A 183 1.80 5.19 -2.19
N HIS A 184 2.87 5.60 -2.86
CA HIS A 184 3.27 5.10 -4.18
C HIS A 184 4.71 4.60 -4.16
N TRP A 185 4.92 3.31 -4.40
CA TRP A 185 6.24 2.67 -4.37
C TRP A 185 6.85 2.56 -5.76
N VAL A 186 8.11 2.95 -5.88
CA VAL A 186 8.92 2.87 -7.10
C VAL A 186 10.23 2.16 -6.80
N SER A 187 10.38 0.96 -7.33
CA SER A 187 11.67 0.27 -7.33
C SER A 187 12.53 0.83 -8.45
N VAL A 188 13.58 1.58 -8.09
CA VAL A 188 14.46 2.27 -9.04
C VAL A 188 15.70 1.43 -9.31
N GLY A 189 16.56 1.20 -8.30
CA GLY A 189 17.85 0.54 -8.50
C GLY A 189 18.83 1.37 -9.34
N LYS A 190 19.93 0.75 -9.78
CA LYS A 190 20.88 1.38 -10.72
C LYS A 190 20.23 1.50 -12.10
N GLN A 191 20.17 2.72 -12.65
CA GLN A 191 19.49 3.01 -13.91
C GLN A 191 20.36 3.84 -14.84
N ASP A 192 20.13 3.69 -16.14
CA ASP A 192 20.54 4.65 -17.17
C ASP A 192 19.34 5.55 -17.53
N LYS A 193 19.53 6.47 -18.49
CA LYS A 193 18.46 7.42 -18.87
C LYS A 193 17.21 6.72 -19.42
N ALA A 194 17.39 5.69 -20.25
CA ALA A 194 16.28 4.95 -20.85
C ALA A 194 15.53 4.12 -19.79
N GLY A 195 16.26 3.44 -18.92
CA GLY A 195 15.70 2.69 -17.80
C GLY A 195 14.91 3.57 -16.83
N LEU A 196 15.45 4.75 -16.48
CA LEU A 196 14.71 5.71 -15.66
C LEU A 196 13.42 6.20 -16.36
N LEU A 197 13.49 6.52 -17.65
CA LEU A 197 12.31 6.94 -18.41
C LEU A 197 11.22 5.86 -18.39
N MET A 198 11.56 4.59 -18.59
CA MET A 198 10.60 3.49 -18.50
C MET A 198 9.94 3.41 -17.11
N LYS A 199 10.72 3.62 -16.03
CA LYS A 199 10.18 3.64 -14.66
C LYS A 199 9.21 4.81 -14.45
N LEU A 200 9.54 6.00 -14.97
CA LEU A 200 8.70 7.19 -14.89
C LEU A 200 7.41 7.05 -15.72
N GLN A 201 7.49 6.48 -16.92
CA GLN A 201 6.32 6.16 -17.75
C GLN A 201 5.36 5.23 -17.00
N ASN A 202 5.89 4.12 -16.46
CA ASN A 202 5.10 3.17 -15.69
C ASN A 202 4.45 3.80 -14.45
N LEU A 203 5.16 4.72 -13.78
CA LEU A 203 4.61 5.46 -12.65
C LEU A 203 3.48 6.40 -13.09
N CYS A 204 3.68 7.19 -14.15
CA CYS A 204 2.66 8.10 -14.67
C CYS A 204 1.39 7.34 -15.06
N THR A 205 1.51 6.22 -15.77
CA THR A 205 0.35 5.37 -16.14
C THR A 205 -0.36 4.82 -14.90
N ARG A 206 0.39 4.37 -13.88
CA ARG A 206 -0.21 3.86 -12.64
C ARG A 206 -0.97 4.94 -11.86
N LEU A 207 -0.51 6.18 -11.91
CA LEU A 207 -1.13 7.32 -11.23
C LEU A 207 -2.33 7.91 -12.00
N ASP A 208 -2.43 7.64 -13.31
CA ASP A 208 -3.48 8.15 -14.20
C ASP A 208 -4.46 7.06 -14.68
N GLN A 209 -4.94 6.19 -13.76
CA GLN A 209 -5.79 5.04 -14.12
C GLN A 209 -7.13 5.42 -14.79
N ASP A 210 -7.61 6.64 -14.57
CA ASP A 210 -8.84 7.15 -15.20
C ASP A 210 -8.58 7.83 -16.56
N GLU A 211 -7.34 7.83 -17.06
CA GLU A 211 -6.91 8.43 -18.35
C GLU A 211 -7.29 9.92 -18.54
N ASN A 212 -7.45 10.67 -17.45
CA ASN A 212 -7.92 12.06 -17.51
C ASN A 212 -6.86 13.06 -17.97
N PHE A 213 -5.56 12.72 -17.94
CA PHE A 213 -4.49 13.64 -18.30
C PHE A 213 -3.94 13.42 -19.71
N SER A 214 -3.55 12.20 -20.06
CA SER A 214 -3.02 11.92 -21.40
C SER A 214 -2.95 10.42 -21.70
N GLN A 215 -3.42 10.02 -22.88
CA GLN A 215 -3.40 8.62 -23.31
C GLN A 215 -2.01 8.12 -23.75
N ARG A 216 -1.07 9.02 -24.06
CA ARG A 216 0.29 8.60 -24.46
C ARG A 216 1.26 8.66 -23.28
N PRO A 217 2.21 7.72 -23.14
CA PRO A 217 3.29 7.86 -22.17
C PRO A 217 4.19 9.08 -22.47
N PRO A 218 4.86 9.65 -21.46
CA PRO A 218 5.85 10.71 -21.67
C PRO A 218 7.05 10.20 -22.47
N LEU A 219 7.60 11.01 -23.38
CA LEU A 219 8.64 10.59 -24.32
C LEU A 219 10.06 10.89 -23.84
N ASN A 220 10.21 11.72 -22.82
CA ASN A 220 11.49 12.07 -22.21
C ASN A 220 11.33 12.33 -20.70
N ILE A 221 12.46 12.43 -19.99
CA ILE A 221 12.49 12.56 -18.54
C ILE A 221 11.86 13.88 -18.07
N GLU A 222 12.02 14.96 -18.84
CA GLU A 222 11.48 16.28 -18.49
C GLU A 222 9.96 16.32 -18.58
N GLU A 223 9.40 15.75 -19.65
CA GLU A 223 7.96 15.58 -19.81
C GLU A 223 7.38 14.68 -18.71
N ALA A 224 8.08 13.58 -18.40
CA ALA A 224 7.65 12.67 -17.35
C ALA A 224 7.68 13.35 -15.97
N LYS A 225 8.70 14.18 -15.72
CA LYS A 225 8.83 14.99 -14.50
C LYS A 225 7.66 15.96 -14.35
N ASP A 226 7.38 16.77 -15.37
CA ASP A 226 6.28 17.75 -15.29
C ASP A 226 4.91 17.08 -15.16
N ARG A 227 4.70 15.96 -15.87
CA ARG A 227 3.48 15.18 -15.74
C ARG A 227 3.32 14.58 -14.36
N LEU A 228 4.38 14.02 -13.79
CA LEU A 228 4.37 13.48 -12.44
C LEU A 228 4.01 14.57 -11.42
N ARG A 229 4.59 15.77 -11.57
CA ARG A 229 4.24 16.93 -10.74
C ARG A 229 2.73 17.25 -10.79
N LEU A 230 2.14 17.28 -11.99
CA LEU A 230 0.71 17.56 -12.15
C LEU A 230 -0.19 16.44 -11.57
N LEU A 231 0.20 15.18 -11.74
CA LEU A 231 -0.53 14.03 -11.19
C LEU A 231 -0.49 14.03 -9.66
N MET A 232 0.67 14.26 -9.06
CA MET A 232 0.81 14.32 -7.61
C MET A 232 0.05 15.51 -7.03
N LEU A 233 0.09 16.68 -7.69
CA LEU A 233 -0.61 17.87 -7.21
C LEU A 233 -2.13 17.76 -7.34
N ARG A 234 -2.64 17.24 -8.47
CA ARG A 234 -4.09 17.27 -8.77
C ARG A 234 -4.84 15.98 -8.42
N LYS A 235 -4.21 14.82 -8.56
CA LYS A 235 -4.86 13.51 -8.35
C LYS A 235 -4.48 12.85 -7.03
N HIS A 236 -3.23 13.00 -6.60
CA HIS A 236 -2.71 12.36 -5.39
C HIS A 236 -2.20 13.38 -4.36
N PRO A 237 -3.01 14.40 -3.99
CA PRO A 237 -2.57 15.39 -3.01
C PRO A 237 -2.30 14.71 -1.66
N ARG A 238 -1.28 15.19 -0.94
CA ARG A 238 -0.87 14.62 0.36
C ARG A 238 -0.62 13.10 0.30
N SER A 239 0.05 12.64 -0.75
CA SER A 239 0.52 11.26 -0.88
C SER A 239 2.04 11.18 -0.66
N LEU A 240 2.52 10.01 -0.25
CA LEU A 240 3.95 9.72 -0.08
C LEU A 240 4.51 8.96 -1.29
N LEU A 241 5.56 9.48 -1.92
CA LEU A 241 6.30 8.74 -2.93
C LEU A 241 7.50 8.03 -2.29
N ILE A 242 7.59 6.71 -2.45
CA ILE A 242 8.69 5.90 -1.94
C ILE A 242 9.61 5.46 -3.08
N LEU A 243 10.88 5.87 -3.03
CA LEU A 243 11.90 5.54 -4.02
C LEU A 243 12.91 4.53 -3.45
N ASP A 244 12.94 3.32 -3.99
CA ASP A 244 13.76 2.23 -3.48
C ASP A 244 15.06 2.03 -4.27
N ASP A 245 16.18 1.93 -3.53
CA ASP A 245 17.55 1.72 -3.99
C ASP A 245 18.00 2.80 -4.99
N ILE A 246 18.08 4.06 -4.54
CA ILE A 246 18.61 5.18 -5.33
C ILE A 246 20.15 5.15 -5.32
N TRP A 247 20.75 5.17 -6.51
CA TRP A 247 22.22 5.15 -6.69
C TRP A 247 22.81 6.51 -7.00
N ASP A 248 22.14 7.33 -7.82
CA ASP A 248 22.70 8.57 -8.33
C ASP A 248 21.82 9.79 -8.06
N SER A 249 22.47 10.93 -7.83
CA SER A 249 21.80 12.20 -7.51
C SER A 249 20.98 12.78 -8.67
N TRP A 250 21.31 12.43 -9.92
CA TRP A 250 20.57 12.89 -11.11
C TRP A 250 19.19 12.22 -11.23
N ILE A 251 19.03 11.02 -10.67
CA ILE A 251 17.74 10.31 -10.63
C ILE A 251 16.76 11.10 -9.76
N LEU A 252 17.21 11.59 -8.59
CA LEU A 252 16.34 12.37 -7.70
C LEU A 252 15.86 13.67 -8.34
N LYS A 253 16.64 14.30 -9.22
CA LYS A 253 16.21 15.50 -9.95
C LYS A 253 14.96 15.26 -10.81
N ALA A 254 14.73 14.03 -11.28
CA ALA A 254 13.53 13.67 -12.04
C ALA A 254 12.28 13.53 -11.15
N PHE A 255 12.47 13.32 -9.83
CA PHE A 255 11.41 13.20 -8.84
C PHE A 255 11.23 14.46 -7.98
N ASP A 256 12.08 15.47 -8.16
CA ASP A 256 12.01 16.77 -7.48
C ASP A 256 10.83 17.60 -8.02
N ASN A 257 9.63 17.24 -7.55
CA ASN A 257 8.32 17.69 -8.03
C ASN A 257 7.43 18.22 -6.90
N GLN A 258 8.03 18.85 -5.87
CA GLN A 258 7.32 19.36 -4.69
C GLN A 258 6.48 18.27 -3.99
N CYS A 259 7.00 17.05 -3.91
CA CYS A 259 6.35 15.91 -3.27
C CYS A 259 6.98 15.61 -1.91
N GLN A 260 6.24 14.87 -1.08
CA GLN A 260 6.80 14.22 0.09
C GLN A 260 7.43 12.90 -0.35
N ILE A 261 8.74 12.73 -0.12
CA ILE A 261 9.51 11.60 -0.66
C ILE A 261 10.25 10.87 0.46
N LEU A 262 10.03 9.56 0.53
CA LEU A 262 10.85 8.64 1.31
C LEU A 262 11.77 7.89 0.34
N LEU A 263 13.08 7.86 0.58
CA LEU A 263 13.99 7.11 -0.28
C LEU A 263 14.93 6.20 0.50
N THR A 264 15.30 5.08 -0.11
CA THR A 264 16.35 4.19 0.38
C THR A 264 17.58 4.31 -0.51
N THR A 265 18.76 4.39 0.10
CA THR A 265 20.01 4.50 -0.65
C THR A 265 21.19 3.88 0.13
N ARG A 266 22.27 3.60 -0.58
CA ARG A 266 23.55 3.21 0.03
C ARG A 266 24.43 4.43 0.31
N ASP A 267 24.19 5.53 -0.41
CA ASP A 267 25.00 6.74 -0.32
C ASP A 267 24.12 7.93 0.05
N LYS A 268 24.44 8.60 1.16
CA LYS A 268 23.70 9.79 1.61
C LYS A 268 23.88 10.99 0.68
N SER A 269 24.98 11.04 -0.09
CA SER A 269 25.33 12.17 -0.96
C SER A 269 24.37 12.35 -2.14
N VAL A 270 23.57 11.32 -2.47
CA VAL A 270 22.59 11.39 -3.56
C VAL A 270 21.61 12.54 -3.38
N THR A 271 21.34 12.94 -2.14
CA THR A 271 20.41 14.04 -1.82
C THR A 271 21.03 15.43 -1.92
N ASP A 272 22.32 15.58 -2.19
CA ASP A 272 22.98 16.90 -2.29
C ASP A 272 22.49 17.71 -3.48
N SER A 273 21.95 17.04 -4.51
CA SER A 273 21.45 17.67 -5.74
C SER A 273 20.04 18.26 -5.64
N VAL A 274 19.31 17.98 -4.56
CA VAL A 274 17.91 18.39 -4.37
C VAL A 274 17.79 19.40 -3.23
N MET A 275 16.78 20.26 -3.30
CA MET A 275 16.51 21.33 -2.33
C MET A 275 15.38 20.92 -1.36
N GLY A 276 15.22 21.68 -0.28
CA GLY A 276 14.15 21.48 0.71
C GLY A 276 14.59 20.72 1.97
N PRO A 277 13.66 20.47 2.90
CA PRO A 277 13.96 19.82 4.17
C PRO A 277 14.39 18.35 3.95
N LYS A 278 15.49 17.95 4.60
CA LYS A 278 16.06 16.60 4.50
C LYS A 278 16.22 16.02 5.89
N TYR A 279 15.63 14.85 6.11
CA TYR A 279 15.74 14.10 7.36
C TYR A 279 16.39 12.76 7.09
N ILE A 280 17.48 12.46 7.80
CA ILE A 280 18.30 11.27 7.54
C ILE A 280 18.10 10.27 8.67
N VAL A 281 17.88 9.00 8.31
CA VAL A 281 17.84 7.84 9.20
C VAL A 281 18.95 6.87 8.80
N ALA A 282 19.96 6.75 9.67
CA ALA A 282 21.03 5.77 9.51
C ALA A 282 20.53 4.37 9.91
N VAL A 283 20.75 3.39 9.05
CA VAL A 283 20.49 1.98 9.35
C VAL A 283 21.82 1.30 9.59
N GLU A 284 22.01 0.87 10.84
CA GLU A 284 23.15 0.04 11.23
C GLU A 284 23.19 -1.24 10.39
N SER A 285 24.39 -1.59 9.93
CA SER A 285 24.67 -2.81 9.18
C SER A 285 24.43 -4.06 10.02
N ASP A 286 24.63 -3.94 11.32
CA ASP A 286 24.42 -5.00 12.29
C ASP A 286 22.96 -5.04 12.77
N LEU A 287 22.30 -6.18 12.58
CA LEU A 287 20.95 -6.41 13.10
C LEU A 287 20.92 -6.58 14.63
N GLY A 288 22.06 -6.90 15.24
CA GLY A 288 22.19 -7.25 16.65
C GLY A 288 21.94 -8.75 16.90
N LYS A 289 22.65 -9.30 17.90
CA LYS A 289 22.65 -10.74 18.21
C LYS A 289 21.26 -11.28 18.56
N GLU A 290 20.53 -10.55 19.40
CA GLU A 290 19.20 -10.96 19.87
C GLU A 290 18.16 -11.04 18.73
N LYS A 291 18.23 -10.11 17.79
CA LYS A 291 17.34 -10.05 16.62
C LYS A 291 17.74 -11.09 15.58
N GLY A 292 19.02 -11.38 15.42
CA GLY A 292 19.48 -12.54 14.64
C GLY A 292 18.94 -13.87 15.17
N LEU A 293 19.00 -14.07 16.49
CA LEU A 293 18.45 -15.28 17.14
C LEU A 293 16.93 -15.36 16.97
N GLU A 294 16.23 -14.23 17.00
CA GLU A 294 14.79 -14.17 16.72
C GLU A 294 14.47 -14.67 15.32
N ILE A 295 15.20 -14.21 14.30
CA ILE A 295 14.98 -14.67 12.93
C ILE A 295 15.24 -16.18 12.84
N LEU A 296 16.35 -16.68 13.40
CA LEU A 296 16.63 -18.13 13.41
C LEU A 296 15.52 -18.92 14.08
N SER A 297 15.06 -18.48 15.26
CA SER A 297 14.00 -19.13 16.02
C SER A 297 12.70 -19.25 15.24
N LEU A 298 12.36 -18.22 14.47
CA LEU A 298 11.19 -18.21 13.59
C LEU A 298 11.36 -19.13 12.37
N PHE A 299 12.56 -19.25 11.81
CA PHE A 299 12.83 -20.18 10.70
C PHE A 299 12.74 -21.64 11.10
N VAL A 300 13.27 -22.00 12.27
CA VAL A 300 13.27 -23.40 12.76
C VAL A 300 12.05 -23.72 13.62
N ASN A 301 11.14 -22.75 13.81
CA ASN A 301 9.93 -22.86 14.63
C ASN A 301 10.20 -23.36 16.07
N MET A 302 11.25 -22.81 16.70
CA MET A 302 11.63 -23.10 18.10
C MET A 302 11.62 -21.81 18.92
N LYS A 303 11.55 -21.89 20.25
CA LYS A 303 11.75 -20.70 21.09
C LYS A 303 13.22 -20.30 21.07
N LYS A 304 13.51 -19.00 21.24
CA LYS A 304 14.89 -18.50 21.31
C LYS A 304 15.74 -19.23 22.37
N ALA A 305 15.14 -19.61 23.49
CA ALA A 305 15.80 -20.31 24.59
C ALA A 305 16.15 -21.77 24.28
N ASP A 306 15.44 -22.37 23.33
CA ASP A 306 15.60 -23.78 22.93
C ASP A 306 16.55 -23.91 21.72
N LEU A 307 17.10 -22.79 21.23
CA LEU A 307 18.05 -22.82 20.12
C LEU A 307 19.37 -23.46 20.56
N PRO A 308 19.98 -24.31 19.72
CA PRO A 308 21.24 -24.95 20.02
C PRO A 308 22.38 -23.90 20.10
N GLU A 309 23.45 -24.20 20.85
CA GLU A 309 24.56 -23.26 21.05
C GLU A 309 25.16 -22.77 19.72
N GLN A 310 25.17 -23.64 18.71
CA GLN A 310 25.61 -23.36 17.34
C GLN A 310 24.90 -22.15 16.72
N ALA A 311 23.65 -21.84 17.10
CA ALA A 311 22.93 -20.67 16.62
C ALA A 311 23.66 -19.35 16.95
N HIS A 312 24.35 -19.30 18.08
CA HIS A 312 25.14 -18.14 18.49
C HIS A 312 26.38 -17.96 17.61
N SER A 313 27.04 -19.06 17.25
CA SER A 313 28.18 -19.07 16.34
C SER A 313 27.77 -18.67 14.92
N ILE A 314 26.65 -19.20 14.41
CA ILE A 314 26.12 -18.83 13.09
C ILE A 314 25.90 -17.32 12.98
N ILE A 315 25.27 -16.69 13.98
CA ILE A 315 25.04 -15.24 13.97
C ILE A 315 26.35 -14.45 14.01
N LYS A 316 27.35 -14.95 14.74
CA LYS A 316 28.67 -14.32 14.78
C LYS A 316 29.33 -14.35 13.39
N GLU A 317 29.28 -15.48 12.71
CA GLU A 317 29.83 -15.63 11.34
C GLU A 317 29.05 -14.81 10.30
N CYS A 318 27.72 -14.74 10.42
CA CYS A 318 26.89 -13.91 9.53
C CYS A 318 27.15 -12.41 9.65
N LYS A 319 27.78 -11.94 10.73
CA LYS A 319 28.24 -10.54 10.85
C LYS A 319 29.56 -10.28 10.12
N VAL A 320 30.41 -11.30 9.98
CA VAL A 320 31.75 -11.19 9.38
C VAL A 320 31.67 -11.18 7.86
N VAL A 321 30.65 -11.78 7.27
CA VAL A 321 30.45 -11.86 5.82
C VAL A 321 29.31 -10.93 5.41
N GLU A 322 29.66 -9.77 4.86
CA GLU A 322 28.74 -8.73 4.39
C GLU A 322 27.55 -9.31 3.60
N CYS A 323 26.36 -9.30 4.21
CA CYS A 323 24.99 -9.37 3.67
C CYS A 323 24.57 -10.39 2.59
N CYS A 324 25.47 -11.14 1.94
CA CYS A 324 25.14 -12.06 0.85
C CYS A 324 24.58 -13.42 1.31
N HIS A 325 24.64 -13.74 2.61
CA HIS A 325 24.32 -15.09 3.09
C HIS A 325 22.96 -15.25 3.79
N TRP A 326 22.12 -14.23 3.98
CA TRP A 326 20.76 -14.51 4.48
C TRP A 326 19.96 -15.38 3.49
N GLY A 327 20.11 -15.15 2.17
CA GLY A 327 19.52 -16.00 1.13
C GLY A 327 20.11 -17.42 1.06
N ILE A 328 21.40 -17.57 1.41
CA ILE A 328 22.08 -18.86 1.44
C ILE A 328 21.72 -19.63 2.73
N LEU A 329 21.61 -18.92 3.86
CA LEU A 329 21.16 -19.46 5.14
C LEU A 329 19.71 -19.92 5.06
N THR A 330 18.83 -19.18 4.37
CA THR A 330 17.46 -19.66 4.10
C THR A 330 17.45 -20.91 3.25
N ASN A 331 18.29 -21.00 2.21
CA ASN A 331 18.37 -22.22 1.40
C ASN A 331 18.97 -23.42 2.17
N LEU A 332 19.94 -23.18 3.06
CA LEU A 332 20.53 -24.21 3.92
C LEU A 332 19.56 -24.68 5.00
N LEU A 333 18.84 -23.76 5.66
CA LEU A 333 17.82 -24.09 6.66
C LEU A 333 16.61 -24.79 6.04
N HIS A 334 16.22 -24.41 4.82
CA HIS A 334 15.13 -25.08 4.09
C HIS A 334 15.49 -26.51 3.68
N LYS A 335 16.78 -26.79 3.38
CA LYS A 335 17.28 -28.16 3.19
C LYS A 335 17.31 -28.95 4.51
N TRP A 336 17.61 -28.29 5.62
CA TRP A 336 17.65 -28.93 6.94
C TRP A 336 16.25 -29.35 7.45
N ASN A 337 15.20 -28.58 7.17
CA ASN A 337 13.81 -28.96 7.51
C ASN A 337 13.22 -30.07 6.60
N LEU A 338 13.89 -30.43 5.51
CA LEU A 338 13.50 -31.52 4.60
C LEU A 338 14.31 -32.81 4.84
N SER A 339 15.16 -32.82 5.88
CA SER A 339 15.99 -33.97 6.31
C SER A 339 15.43 -34.56 7.59
#